data_AF-A0A2H9QA98-F1
#
_entry.id   AF-A0A2H9QA98-F1
#
_cell.length_a   1.000
_cell.length_b   1.000
_cell.length_c   1.000
_cell.angle_alpha   90.00
_cell.angle_beta   90.00
_cell.angle_gamma   90.00
#
_symmetry.space_group_name_H-M   'P 1'
#
loop_
_entity.id
_entity.type
_entity.pdbx_description
1 polymer ?
#
loop_
_entity_poly.entity_id
_entity_poly.type
_entity_poly.pdbx_seq_one_letter_code
_entity_poly.pdbx_strand_id
1 'polypeptide(L)'
;MKRSEKKIGCRLLISEKLSSTIGKDRKSEPYTDVRFVSSETAMPMAANIYKNKVLLAVWSDPPLAITIESREISDSFAAFFELLWKNGKK
;
A
#
# COMPACT_ATOMS: atom_id res chain seq x y z
N MET A 1 -0.60 12.80 -14.29
CA MET A 1 0.72 12.20 -14.63
C MET A 1 0.90 10.93 -13.82
N LYS A 2 1.30 9.82 -14.44
CA LYS A 2 1.39 8.51 -13.76
C LYS A 2 2.75 8.36 -13.06
N ARG A 3 2.82 7.61 -11.94
CA ARG A 3 4.08 7.44 -11.20
C ARG A 3 5.17 6.72 -12.02
N SER A 4 4.76 5.80 -12.89
CA SER A 4 5.64 4.99 -13.73
C SER A 4 6.40 5.84 -14.75
N GLU A 5 5.75 6.87 -15.30
CA GLU A 5 6.38 7.86 -16.20
C GLU A 5 7.51 8.62 -15.49
N LYS A 6 7.37 8.82 -14.17
CA LYS A 6 8.39 9.45 -13.32
C LYS A 6 9.39 8.47 -12.72
N LYS A 7 9.32 7.17 -13.07
CA LYS A 7 10.17 6.10 -12.51
C LYS A 7 10.14 6.04 -10.97
N ILE A 8 8.99 6.37 -10.36
CA ILE A 8 8.82 6.31 -8.91
C ILE A 8 8.47 4.86 -8.51
N GLY A 9 9.38 4.24 -7.77
CA GLY A 9 9.20 2.90 -7.22
C GLY A 9 8.03 2.83 -6.23
N CYS A 10 7.33 1.69 -6.22
CA CYS A 10 6.22 1.43 -5.32
C CYS A 10 6.32 0.01 -4.77
N ARG A 11 6.19 -0.12 -3.45
CA ARG A 11 6.09 -1.41 -2.78
C ARG A 11 4.68 -1.55 -2.21
N LEU A 12 4.03 -2.68 -2.47
CA LEU A 12 2.64 -2.92 -2.11
C LEU A 12 2.50 -4.22 -1.34
N LEU A 13 1.88 -4.10 -0.18
CA LEU A 13 1.41 -5.23 0.59
C LEU A 13 -0.09 -5.39 0.35
N ILE A 14 -0.47 -6.56 -0.15
CA ILE A 14 -1.85 -6.85 -0.53
C ILE A 14 -2.28 -8.14 0.18
N SER A 15 -3.55 -8.24 0.54
CA SER A 15 -4.09 -9.51 1.06
C SER A 15 -3.98 -10.59 0.00
N GLU A 16 -3.56 -11.81 0.40
CA GLU A 16 -3.51 -12.99 -0.47
C GLU A 16 -4.86 -13.26 -1.17
N LYS A 17 -5.99 -12.92 -0.52
CA LYS A 17 -7.35 -13.03 -1.07
C LYS A 17 -7.57 -12.16 -2.32
N LEU A 18 -6.80 -11.08 -2.48
CA LEU A 18 -6.88 -10.14 -3.61
C LEU A 18 -5.77 -10.39 -4.65
N SER A 19 -4.99 -11.47 -4.50
CA SER A 19 -3.87 -11.77 -5.40
C SER A 19 -4.29 -11.99 -6.85
N SER A 20 -5.43 -12.62 -7.08
CA SER A 20 -5.97 -12.92 -8.42
C SER A 20 -6.65 -11.73 -9.10
N THR A 21 -6.97 -10.67 -8.35
CA THR A 21 -7.63 -9.47 -8.85
C THR A 21 -6.65 -8.29 -8.84
N ILE A 22 -6.78 -7.38 -7.87
CA ILE A 22 -5.97 -6.16 -7.75
C ILE A 22 -4.48 -6.51 -7.66
N GLY A 23 -4.13 -7.61 -6.99
CA GLY A 23 -2.74 -8.06 -6.88
C GLY A 23 -2.08 -8.34 -8.23
N LYS A 24 -2.80 -8.97 -9.15
CA LYS A 24 -2.33 -9.30 -10.49
C LYS A 24 -2.09 -8.03 -11.31
N ASP A 25 -3.04 -7.11 -11.29
CA ASP A 25 -2.95 -5.85 -12.02
C ASP A 25 -1.77 -5.02 -11.53
N ARG A 26 -1.64 -4.88 -10.20
CA ARG A 26 -0.55 -4.13 -9.57
C ARG A 26 0.83 -4.72 -9.84
N LYS A 27 0.94 -6.05 -9.92
CA LYS A 27 2.22 -6.73 -10.21
C LYS A 27 2.71 -6.47 -11.64
N SER A 28 1.81 -6.14 -12.57
CA SER A 28 2.16 -5.78 -13.95
C SER A 28 2.61 -4.33 -14.12
N GLU A 29 2.38 -3.46 -13.12
CA GLU A 29 2.75 -2.05 -13.19
C GLU A 29 4.28 -1.88 -13.19
N PRO A 30 4.87 -1.02 -14.04
CA PRO A 30 6.30 -0.73 -13.98
C PRO A 30 6.75 -0.14 -12.65
N TYR A 31 7.97 -0.48 -12.21
CA TYR A 31 8.58 -0.02 -10.96
C TYR A 31 7.74 -0.40 -9.72
N THR A 32 7.24 -1.63 -9.68
CA THR A 32 6.31 -2.09 -8.63
C THR A 32 6.73 -3.44 -8.11
N ASP A 33 6.89 -3.52 -6.79
CA ASP A 33 7.01 -4.79 -6.11
C ASP A 33 5.73 -5.04 -5.31
N VAL A 34 5.13 -6.20 -5.51
CA VAL A 34 3.95 -6.63 -4.76
C VAL A 34 4.34 -7.81 -3.89
N ARG A 35 3.93 -7.77 -2.63
CA ARG A 35 3.96 -8.90 -1.72
C ARG A 35 2.57 -9.17 -1.17
N PHE A 36 2.32 -10.43 -0.85
CA PHE A 36 1.07 -10.91 -0.31
C PHE A 36 1.21 -11.28 1.16
N VAL A 37 0.25 -10.84 1.98
CA VAL A 37 0.11 -11.28 3.36
C VAL A 37 -1.14 -12.13 3.52
N SER A 38 -0.97 -13.25 4.22
CA SER A 38 -2.12 -14.05 4.65
C SER A 38 -2.77 -13.31 5.79
N SER A 39 -4.02 -12.91 5.57
CA SER A 39 -4.80 -12.15 6.53
C SER A 39 -6.20 -12.74 6.56
N GLU A 40 -6.65 -13.12 7.76
CA GLU A 40 -8.01 -13.59 8.02
C GLU A 40 -9.04 -12.54 7.53
N THR A 41 -8.72 -11.25 7.73
CA THR A 41 -9.54 -10.11 7.34
C THR A 41 -8.96 -9.43 6.09
N ALA A 42 -9.78 -9.10 5.10
CA ALA A 42 -9.34 -8.19 4.04
C ALA A 42 -8.90 -6.87 4.69
N MET A 43 -7.76 -6.27 4.30
CA MET A 43 -7.32 -4.99 4.85
C MET A 43 -8.42 -3.95 4.59
N PRO A 44 -9.16 -3.49 5.61
CA PRO A 44 -10.36 -2.68 5.41
C PRO A 44 -10.03 -1.25 4.96
N MET A 45 -8.76 -0.86 5.08
CA MET A 45 -8.23 0.45 4.79
C MET A 45 -6.91 0.31 4.03
N ALA A 46 -6.74 1.13 2.99
CA ALA A 46 -5.46 1.31 2.32
C ALA A 46 -4.66 2.42 3.02
N ALA A 47 -3.42 2.12 3.41
CA ALA A 47 -2.47 3.10 3.91
C ALA A 47 -1.37 3.33 2.87
N ASN A 48 -1.26 4.55 2.34
CA ASN A 48 -0.26 4.95 1.34
C ASN A 48 0.72 5.92 1.99
N ILE A 49 1.99 5.55 2.02
CA ILE A 49 3.06 6.33 2.66
C ILE A 49 3.91 6.96 1.56
N TYR A 50 4.10 8.27 1.59
CA TYR A 50 4.93 8.98 0.62
C TYR A 50 5.48 10.28 1.21
N LYS A 51 6.80 10.50 1.11
CA LYS A 51 7.49 11.63 1.75
C LYS A 51 7.10 11.72 3.25
N ASN A 52 6.69 12.90 3.72
CA ASN A 52 6.21 13.19 5.06
C ASN A 52 4.68 13.01 5.21
N LYS A 53 4.04 12.19 4.35
CA LYS A 53 2.59 12.06 4.28
C LYS A 53 2.13 10.60 4.37
N VAL A 54 0.99 10.42 5.02
CA VAL A 54 0.24 9.16 5.02
C VAL A 54 -1.19 9.46 4.55
N LEU A 55 -1.62 8.77 3.50
CA LEU A 55 -3.01 8.76 3.06
C LEU A 55 -3.67 7.46 3.51
N LEU A 56 -4.70 7.58 4.33
CA LEU A 56 -5.58 6.51 4.74
C LEU A 56 -6.85 6.60 3.89
N ALA A 57 -7.22 5.53 3.20
CA ALA A 57 -8.41 5.47 2.36
C ALA A 57 -9.26 4.25 2.72
N VAL A 58 -10.54 4.48 2.95
CA VAL A 58 -11.57 3.46 3.16
C VAL A 58 -12.56 3.54 2.01
N TRP A 59 -12.73 2.43 1.31
CA TRP A 59 -13.64 2.31 0.17
C TRP A 59 -15.08 2.05 0.66
N SER A 60 -15.65 3.04 1.36
CA SER A 60 -17.07 3.10 1.77
C SER A 60 -17.91 3.90 0.76
N ASP A 61 -19.21 4.01 1.00
CA ASP A 61 -20.11 4.92 0.29
C ASP A 61 -20.74 5.92 1.29
N PRO A 62 -20.35 7.21 1.28
CA PRO A 62 -19.31 7.80 0.43
C PRO A 62 -17.90 7.34 0.83
N PRO A 63 -16.90 7.39 -0.09
CA PRO A 63 -15.54 7.02 0.23
C PRO A 63 -14.92 7.99 1.24
N LEU A 64 -14.17 7.46 2.20
CA LEU A 64 -13.51 8.24 3.24
C LEU A 64 -12.00 8.25 3.00
N ALA A 65 -11.40 9.44 3.01
CA ALA A 65 -9.95 9.62 2.91
C ALA A 65 -9.44 10.62 3.95
N ILE A 66 -8.34 10.28 4.61
CA ILE A 66 -7.64 11.13 5.58
C ILE A 66 -6.19 11.24 5.15
N THR A 67 -5.70 12.45 4.95
CA THR A 67 -4.28 12.71 4.70
C THR A 67 -3.67 13.35 5.93
N ILE A 68 -2.59 12.74 6.42
CA ILE A 68 -1.82 13.22 7.56
C ILE A 68 -0.46 13.68 7.04
N GLU A 69 -0.11 14.95 7.27
CA GLU A 69 1.19 15.51 6.94
C GLU A 69 2.04 15.64 8.21
N SER A 70 2.88 14.65 8.48
CA SER A 70 3.79 14.60 9.61
C SER A 70 4.90 13.59 9.32
N ARG A 71 6.16 14.01 9.48
CA ARG A 71 7.33 13.13 9.32
C ARG A 71 7.33 12.01 10.36
N GLU A 72 7.02 12.34 11.61
CA GLU A 72 6.98 11.37 12.71
C GLU A 72 5.96 10.25 12.42
N ILE A 73 4.78 10.61 11.91
CA ILE A 73 3.75 9.64 11.57
C ILE A 73 4.14 8.84 10.31
N SER A 74 4.66 9.48 9.27
CA SER A 74 5.10 8.76 8.07
C SER A 74 6.21 7.76 8.35
N ASP A 75 7.16 8.11 9.21
CA ASP A 75 8.28 7.25 9.56
C ASP A 75 7.81 6.05 10.40
N SER A 76 6.88 6.26 11.34
CA SER A 76 6.25 5.20 12.12
C SER A 76 5.47 4.21 11.25
N PHE A 77 4.66 4.72 10.32
CA PHE A 77 3.96 3.86 9.35
C PHE A 77 4.92 3.13 8.41
N ALA A 78 6.02 3.76 8.00
CA ALA A 78 7.05 3.12 7.17
C ALA A 78 7.72 1.96 7.93
N ALA A 79 8.06 2.15 9.21
CA ALA A 79 8.62 1.08 10.04
C ALA A 79 7.66 -0.11 10.18
N PHE A 80 6.37 0.17 10.40
CA PHE A 80 5.34 -0.87 10.43
C PHE A 80 5.19 -1.59 9.08
N PHE A 81 5.20 -0.85 7.98
CA PHE A 81 5.21 -1.42 6.63
C PHE A 81 6.40 -2.35 6.41
N GLU A 82 7.62 -1.97 6.82
CA GLU A 82 8.80 -2.82 6.69
C GLU A 82 8.70 -4.12 7.48
N LEU A 83 8.11 -4.08 8.68
CA LEU A 83 7.87 -5.28 9.48
C LEU A 83 6.96 -6.26 8.72
N LEU A 84 5.87 -5.77 8.16
CA LEU A 84 4.97 -6.58 7.34
C LEU A 84 5.65 -7.04 6.04
N TRP A 85 6.45 -6.16 5.42
CA TRP A 85 7.07 -6.41 4.12
C TRP A 85 8.01 -7.61 4.20
N LYS A 86 8.80 -7.70 5.26
CA LYS A 86 9.71 -8.83 5.53
C LYS A 86 8.97 -10.17 5.64
N ASN A 87 7.73 -10.17 6.13
CA ASN A 87 6.91 -11.36 6.31
C ASN A 87 6.01 -11.67 5.09
N GLY A 88 5.86 -10.75 4.15
CA GLY A 88 5.06 -10.95 2.94
C GLY A 88 5.70 -11.92 1.94
N LYS A 89 4.87 -12.74 1.29
CA LYS A 89 5.25 -13.65 0.19
C LYS A 89 5.39 -12.86 -1.12
N LYS A 90 6.33 -13.22 -2.00
CA LYS A 90 6.54 -12.58 -3.32
C LYS A 90 5.57 -13.07 -4.40
#